data_AF-A0A1B7XRQ9-F1
#
_entry.id   AF-A0A1B7XRQ9-F1
#
_cell.length_a   1.000
_cell.length_b   1.000
_cell.length_c   1.000
_cell.angle_alpha   90.00
_cell.angle_beta   90.00
_cell.angle_gamma   90.00
#
_symmetry.space_group_name_H-M   'P 1'
#
loop_
_entity.id
_entity.type
_entity.pdbx_description
1 polymer ?
#
loop_
_entity_poly.entity_id
_entity_poly.type
_entity_poly.pdbx_seq_one_letter_code
_entity_poly.pdbx_strand_id
1 'polypeptide(L)'
;MCAESAVQILNILDRLRSQGLLETFLPLDLDSLFVSTVALLVARGVDSRLIESQSPWLEKSNAILEEMVAGGNLIAAFRKNEMQKLEEMLAEFEASRPRASGESIAAPIGMSWQQADTTLQASARGEVQEPIGQDNLPVCREFTTDSSSQAEDLTTQQIIDVVNSMEWEDNEWMSFTTIQDEV
;
A
#
# COMPACT_ATOMS: atom_id res chain seq x y z
N MET A 1 -0.45 -4.43 -5.19
CA MET A 1 0.92 -4.93 -5.46
C MET A 1 0.94 -6.41 -5.13
N CYS A 2 1.46 -7.27 -6.02
CA CYS A 2 1.58 -8.72 -5.78
C CYS A 2 2.95 -9.06 -5.19
N ALA A 3 3.06 -10.20 -4.48
CA ALA A 3 4.30 -10.61 -3.84
C ALA A 3 5.45 -10.79 -4.85
N GLU A 4 5.16 -11.38 -6.02
CA GLU A 4 6.12 -11.59 -7.09
C GLU A 4 6.66 -10.26 -7.63
N SER A 5 5.77 -9.27 -7.80
CA SER A 5 6.14 -7.93 -8.24
C SER A 5 7.01 -7.22 -7.21
N ALA A 6 6.70 -7.36 -5.91
CA ALA A 6 7.48 -6.77 -4.83
C ALA A 6 8.88 -7.39 -4.75
N VAL A 7 8.99 -8.72 -4.87
CA VAL A 7 10.27 -9.42 -4.96
C VAL A 7 11.07 -8.95 -6.19
N GLN A 8 10.41 -8.75 -7.33
CA GLN A 8 11.06 -8.27 -8.54
C GLN A 8 11.62 -6.85 -8.36
N ILE A 9 10.88 -5.95 -7.70
CA ILE A 9 11.37 -4.61 -7.36
C ILE A 9 12.61 -4.71 -6.48
N LEU A 10 12.57 -5.52 -5.42
CA LEU A 10 13.74 -5.72 -4.56
C LEU A 10 14.94 -6.29 -5.31
N ASN A 11 14.72 -7.21 -6.25
CA ASN A 11 15.80 -7.72 -7.09
C ASN A 11 16.41 -6.66 -8.01
N ILE A 12 15.60 -5.73 -8.53
CA ILE A 12 16.10 -4.60 -9.33
C ILE A 12 16.95 -3.69 -8.44
N LEU A 13 16.44 -3.29 -7.28
CA LEU A 13 17.14 -2.43 -6.34
C LEU A 13 18.44 -3.08 -5.82
N ASP A 14 18.44 -4.38 -5.55
CA ASP A 14 19.61 -5.15 -5.12
C ASP A 14 20.70 -5.20 -6.21
N ARG A 15 20.29 -5.27 -7.49
CA ARG A 15 21.23 -5.16 -8.62
C ARG A 15 21.81 -3.76 -8.75
N LEU A 16 20.99 -2.73 -8.58
CA LEU A 16 21.46 -1.34 -8.60
C LEU A 16 22.44 -1.07 -7.45
N ARG A 17 22.15 -1.59 -6.24
CA ARG A 17 23.10 -1.65 -5.12
C ARG A 17 24.42 -2.25 -5.54
N SER A 18 24.40 -3.47 -6.10
CA SER A 18 25.63 -4.18 -6.47
C SER A 18 26.50 -3.44 -7.51
N GLN A 19 25.91 -2.49 -8.25
CA GLN A 19 26.59 -1.65 -9.23
C GLN A 19 27.08 -0.31 -8.65
N GLY A 20 26.88 -0.06 -7.35
CA GLY A 20 27.24 1.19 -6.69
C GLY A 20 26.33 2.37 -7.08
N LEU A 21 25.16 2.10 -7.65
CA LEU A 21 24.20 3.15 -8.03
C LEU A 21 23.35 3.60 -6.84
N LEU A 22 23.63 3.08 -5.63
CA LEU A 22 22.78 3.31 -4.46
C LEU A 22 23.04 4.67 -3.78
N GLU A 23 24.25 5.21 -3.91
CA GLU A 23 24.62 6.53 -3.40
C GLU A 23 23.82 7.67 -4.06
N THR A 24 23.22 7.42 -5.24
CA THR A 24 22.44 8.39 -6.01
C THR A 24 20.93 8.23 -5.84
N PHE A 25 20.45 7.31 -4.99
CA PHE A 25 19.03 6.96 -5.03
C PHE A 25 18.11 8.12 -4.70
N LEU A 26 17.10 8.24 -5.56
CA LEU A 26 16.06 9.23 -5.46
C LEU A 26 15.04 8.82 -4.38
N PRO A 27 14.27 9.78 -3.85
CA PRO A 27 13.14 9.48 -2.97
C PRO A 27 12.21 8.39 -3.51
N LEU A 28 12.04 8.31 -4.84
CA LEU A 28 11.19 7.32 -5.51
C LEU A 28 11.62 5.86 -5.30
N ASP A 29 12.93 5.59 -5.27
CA ASP A 29 13.44 4.24 -5.09
C ASP A 29 13.34 3.78 -3.64
N LEU A 30 13.49 4.71 -2.69
CA LEU A 30 13.21 4.47 -1.28
C LEU A 30 11.73 4.15 -1.05
N ASP A 31 10.82 4.90 -1.69
CA ASP A 31 9.39 4.61 -1.60
C ASP A 31 9.07 3.23 -2.22
N SER A 32 9.67 2.91 -3.36
CA SER A 32 9.51 1.60 -4.01
C SER A 32 10.04 0.45 -3.15
N LEU A 33 11.20 0.64 -2.51
CA LEU A 33 11.81 -0.28 -1.55
C LEU A 33 10.88 -0.51 -0.35
N PHE A 34 10.40 0.58 0.25
CA PHE A 34 9.58 0.54 1.45
C PHE A 34 8.24 -0.15 1.18
N VAL A 35 7.51 0.29 0.15
CA VAL A 35 6.19 -0.29 -0.19
C VAL A 35 6.32 -1.77 -0.55
N SER A 36 7.36 -2.16 -1.30
CA SER A 36 7.58 -3.57 -1.65
C SER A 36 7.89 -4.42 -0.43
N THR A 37 8.73 -3.92 0.48
CA THR A 37 9.10 -4.66 1.71
C THR A 37 7.91 -4.79 2.66
N VAL A 38 7.12 -3.74 2.85
CA VAL A 38 5.89 -3.77 3.65
C VAL A 38 4.88 -4.74 3.07
N ALA A 39 4.68 -4.74 1.74
CA ALA A 39 3.79 -5.70 1.08
C ALA A 39 4.21 -7.15 1.34
N LEU A 40 5.52 -7.45 1.31
CA LEU A 40 6.05 -8.78 1.59
C LEU A 40 5.94 -9.17 3.07
N LEU A 41 6.19 -8.24 4.00
CA LEU A 41 5.99 -8.44 5.44
C LEU A 41 4.53 -8.77 5.75
N VAL A 42 3.59 -7.97 5.24
CA VAL A 42 2.16 -8.20 5.45
C VAL A 42 1.71 -9.51 4.83
N ALA A 43 2.11 -9.81 3.58
CA ALA A 43 1.79 -11.07 2.94
C ALA A 43 2.32 -12.27 3.75
N ARG A 44 3.55 -12.21 4.28
CA ARG A 44 4.12 -13.24 5.16
C ARG A 44 3.26 -13.47 6.41
N GLY A 45 2.81 -12.40 7.07
CA GLY A 45 2.01 -12.47 8.30
C GLY A 45 0.56 -12.90 8.09
N VAL A 46 -0.01 -12.67 6.90
CA VAL A 46 -1.35 -13.16 6.53
C VAL A 46 -1.29 -14.66 6.22
N ASP A 47 -0.45 -15.05 5.26
CA ASP A 47 -0.23 -16.44 4.86
C ASP A 47 1.20 -16.59 4.31
N SER A 48 2.05 -17.29 5.06
CA SER A 48 3.45 -17.48 4.70
C SER A 48 3.66 -18.26 3.39
N ARG A 49 2.63 -18.94 2.87
CA ARG A 49 2.68 -19.62 1.57
C ARG A 49 2.65 -18.64 0.38
N LEU A 50 2.23 -17.39 0.59
CA LEU A 50 2.21 -16.34 -0.44
C LEU A 50 3.61 -15.83 -0.79
N ILE A 51 4.59 -16.10 0.08
CA ILE A 51 5.98 -15.71 -0.10
C ILE A 51 6.74 -17.00 -0.39
N GLU A 52 6.77 -17.43 -1.65
CA GLU A 52 7.53 -18.63 -2.03
C GLU A 52 9.00 -18.51 -1.62
N SER A 53 9.62 -19.65 -1.29
CA SER A 53 10.93 -19.81 -0.61
C SER A 53 12.17 -19.30 -1.37
N GLN A 54 12.03 -18.45 -2.39
CA GLN A 54 13.05 -18.29 -3.43
C GLN A 54 13.98 -17.08 -3.30
N SER A 55 13.88 -16.24 -2.26
CA SER A 55 14.94 -15.26 -2.00
C SER A 55 14.84 -14.74 -0.56
N PRO A 56 15.96 -14.52 0.14
CA PRO A 56 15.98 -13.75 1.39
C PRO A 56 15.73 -12.27 1.08
N TRP A 57 14.50 -11.94 0.70
CA TRP A 57 14.07 -10.59 0.31
C TRP A 57 14.21 -9.60 1.46
N LEU A 58 14.05 -10.06 2.71
CA LEU A 58 14.21 -9.24 3.90
C LEU A 58 15.67 -8.86 4.15
N GLU A 59 16.60 -9.79 3.93
CA GLU A 59 18.04 -9.48 4.00
C GLU A 59 18.44 -8.49 2.90
N LYS A 60 17.91 -8.69 1.69
CA LYS A 60 18.12 -7.75 0.58
C LYS A 60 17.62 -6.35 0.91
N SER A 61 16.37 -6.21 1.39
CA SER A 61 15.81 -4.91 1.72
C SER A 61 16.59 -4.21 2.83
N ASN A 62 16.97 -4.95 3.89
CA ASN A 62 17.80 -4.42 4.97
C ASN A 62 19.16 -3.94 4.47
N ALA A 63 19.85 -4.71 3.62
CA ALA A 63 21.13 -4.31 3.08
C ALA A 63 21.03 -3.10 2.13
N ILE A 64 19.94 -2.96 1.36
CA ILE A 64 19.67 -1.75 0.56
C ILE A 64 19.51 -0.52 1.47
N LEU A 65 18.70 -0.64 2.54
CA LEU A 65 18.50 0.46 3.49
C LEU A 65 19.78 0.85 4.22
N GLU A 66 20.58 -0.13 4.62
CA GLU A 66 21.85 0.12 5.32
C GLU A 66 22.83 0.90 4.46
N GLU A 67 22.92 0.58 3.18
CA GLU A 67 23.76 1.34 2.25
C GLU A 67 23.19 2.75 2.00
N MET A 68 21.87 2.93 1.88
CA MET A 68 21.26 4.27 1.82
C MET A 68 21.56 5.10 3.07
N VAL A 69 21.47 4.48 4.26
CA VAL A 69 21.78 5.14 5.54
C VAL A 69 23.26 5.49 5.62
N ALA A 70 24.16 4.59 5.20
CA ALA A 70 25.58 4.86 5.12
C ALA A 70 25.91 6.02 4.16
N GLY A 71 25.13 6.16 3.07
CA GLY A 71 25.17 7.30 2.16
C GLY A 71 24.58 8.60 2.71
N GLY A 72 24.05 8.61 3.94
CA GLY A 72 23.51 9.80 4.60
C GLY A 72 22.00 10.02 4.42
N ASN A 73 21.26 9.04 3.88
CA ASN A 73 19.81 9.15 3.74
C ASN A 73 19.09 8.95 5.10
N LEU A 74 18.73 10.06 5.74
CA LEU A 74 18.03 10.06 7.03
C LEU A 74 16.62 9.46 6.94
N ILE A 75 15.95 9.58 5.80
CA ILE A 75 14.61 9.02 5.59
C ILE A 75 14.70 7.49 5.56
N ALA A 76 15.75 6.93 4.93
CA ALA A 76 16.00 5.49 4.95
C ALA A 76 16.19 4.95 6.37
N ALA A 77 16.84 5.71 7.26
CA ALA A 77 16.99 5.32 8.67
C ALA A 77 15.63 5.26 9.38
N PHE A 78 14.75 6.24 9.13
CA PHE A 78 13.40 6.23 9.67
C PHE A 78 12.57 5.06 9.13
N ARG A 79 12.59 4.84 7.80
CA ARG A 79 11.89 3.72 7.16
C ARG A 79 12.37 2.36 7.67
N LYS A 80 13.67 2.20 7.93
CA LYS A 80 14.24 1.00 8.54
C LYS A 80 13.60 0.72 9.90
N ASN A 81 13.51 1.72 10.77
CA ASN A 81 12.89 1.58 12.09
C ASN A 81 11.39 1.23 11.99
N GLU A 82 10.66 1.85 11.06
CA GLU A 82 9.24 1.51 10.82
C GLU A 82 9.06 0.05 10.38
N MET A 83 9.92 -0.43 9.47
CA MET A 83 9.87 -1.82 9.00
C MET A 83 10.23 -2.82 10.11
N GLN A 84 11.23 -2.51 10.94
CA GLN A 84 11.57 -3.33 12.11
C GLN A 84 10.39 -3.40 13.09
N LYS A 85 9.76 -2.27 13.37
CA LYS A 85 8.58 -2.24 14.24
C LYS A 85 7.42 -3.06 13.67
N LEU A 86 7.20 -2.99 12.36
CA LEU A 86 6.19 -3.80 11.68
C LEU A 86 6.51 -5.31 11.81
N GLU A 87 7.76 -5.69 11.62
CA GLU A 87 8.19 -7.08 11.77
C GLU A 87 7.96 -7.60 13.21
N GLU A 88 8.29 -6.81 14.23
CA GLU A 88 7.99 -7.14 15.63
C GLU A 88 6.49 -7.35 15.86
N MET A 89 5.65 -6.41 15.40
CA MET A 89 4.20 -6.50 15.56
C MET A 89 3.63 -7.73 14.85
N LEU A 90 4.14 -8.07 13.66
CA LEU A 90 3.74 -9.28 12.94
C LEU A 90 4.17 -10.55 13.66
N ALA A 91 5.36 -10.58 14.28
CA ALA A 91 5.80 -11.72 15.08
C ALA A 91 4.92 -11.93 16.33
N GLU A 92 4.54 -10.85 17.03
CA GLU A 92 3.60 -10.90 18.15
C GLU A 92 2.21 -11.38 17.71
N PHE A 93 1.76 -10.91 16.54
CA PHE A 93 0.49 -11.34 15.95
C PHE A 93 0.49 -12.82 15.56
N GLU A 94 1.58 -13.32 14.96
CA GLU A 94 1.74 -14.74 14.64
C GLU A 94 1.77 -15.61 15.91
N ALA A 95 2.42 -15.14 16.98
CA ALA A 95 2.51 -15.85 18.25
C ALA A 95 1.17 -15.93 19.00
N SER A 96 0.33 -14.90 18.87
CA SER A 96 -1.00 -14.85 19.50
C SER A 96 -2.09 -15.56 18.71
N ARG A 97 -1.83 -15.96 17.45
CA ARG A 97 -2.80 -16.68 16.62
C ARG A 97 -3.12 -18.04 17.27
N PRO A 98 -4.40 -18.35 17.53
CA PRO A 98 -4.80 -19.68 17.97
C PRO A 98 -4.32 -20.70 16.93
N ARG A 99 -3.40 -21.59 17.31
CA ARG A 99 -3.13 -22.77 16.51
C ARG A 99 -4.45 -23.54 16.47
N ALA A 100 -5.09 -23.60 15.31
CA ALA A 100 -6.18 -24.54 15.10
C ALA A 100 -5.58 -25.93 15.30
N SER A 101 -5.72 -26.45 16.52
CA SER A 101 -5.38 -27.82 16.88
C SER A 101 -6.12 -28.71 15.89
N GLY A 102 -5.36 -29.44 15.08
CA GLY A 102 -5.90 -30.48 14.23
C GLY A 102 -6.40 -31.64 15.08
N GLU A 103 -7.49 -31.45 15.82
CA GLU A 103 -8.36 -32.55 16.20
C GLU A 103 -9.28 -32.80 15.02
N SER A 104 -8.80 -33.67 14.12
CA SER A 104 -9.64 -34.37 13.16
C SER A 104 -10.61 -35.25 13.96
N ILE A 105 -11.75 -34.69 14.35
CA ILE A 105 -12.91 -35.49 14.72
C ILE A 105 -13.51 -35.96 13.40
N ALA A 106 -13.33 -37.25 13.12
CA ALA A 106 -13.98 -37.94 12.02
C ALA A 106 -15.47 -37.57 11.95
N ALA A 107 -15.91 -37.08 10.80
CA ALA A 107 -17.31 -36.82 10.53
C ALA A 107 -18.10 -38.13 10.55
N PRO A 108 -19.22 -38.24 11.28
CA PRO A 108 -20.22 -39.24 10.94
C PRO A 108 -20.98 -38.77 9.70
N ILE A 109 -20.93 -39.63 8.70
CA ILE A 109 -21.73 -39.59 7.48
C ILE A 109 -23.21 -39.63 7.86
N GLY A 110 -23.98 -38.71 7.29
CA GLY A 110 -25.41 -38.88 7.07
C GLY A 110 -26.28 -37.83 7.73
N MET A 111 -26.64 -36.78 6.99
CA MET A 111 -27.97 -36.18 7.13
C MET A 111 -28.45 -35.75 5.74
N SER A 112 -29.51 -36.41 5.31
CA SER A 112 -30.15 -36.33 4.00
C SER A 112 -30.91 -35.01 3.85
N TRP A 113 -30.67 -34.26 2.79
CA TRP A 113 -31.50 -33.12 2.37
C TRP A 113 -32.88 -33.64 1.94
N GLN A 114 -33.88 -33.54 2.82
CA GLN A 114 -35.27 -33.74 2.44
C GLN A 114 -35.87 -32.39 2.06
N GLN A 115 -36.16 -32.28 0.76
CA GLN A 115 -36.99 -31.24 0.17
C GLN A 115 -38.40 -31.30 0.80
N ALA A 116 -38.90 -30.14 1.22
CA ALA A 116 -40.32 -29.91 1.37
C ALA A 116 -40.71 -28.74 0.46
N ASP A 117 -41.40 -29.08 -0.63
CA ASP A 117 -42.22 -28.18 -1.42
C ASP A 117 -43.41 -27.64 -0.58
N THR A 118 -44.24 -26.82 -1.22
CA THR A 118 -45.55 -26.25 -0.82
C THR A 118 -45.51 -25.01 0.09
N THR A 119 -46.19 -23.87 -0.16
CA THR A 119 -47.18 -23.43 -1.17
C THR A 119 -47.20 -21.89 -1.14
N LEU A 120 -47.41 -21.25 -2.29
CA LEU A 120 -47.76 -19.83 -2.39
C LEU A 120 -49.14 -19.56 -1.79
N GLN A 121 -49.25 -18.63 -0.85
CA GLN A 121 -50.51 -17.89 -0.61
C GLN A 121 -50.23 -16.40 -0.41
N ALA A 122 -50.71 -15.63 -1.38
CA ALA A 122 -50.94 -14.20 -1.28
C ALA A 122 -52.29 -13.95 -0.60
N SER A 123 -52.33 -12.99 0.33
CA SER A 123 -53.54 -12.24 0.64
C SER A 123 -53.18 -10.90 1.27
N ALA A 124 -54.08 -9.93 1.07
CA ALA A 124 -53.82 -8.52 0.96
C ALA A 124 -54.20 -7.71 2.21
N ARG A 125 -53.51 -6.56 2.36
CA ARG A 125 -54.01 -5.22 2.74
C ARG A 125 -54.66 -5.00 4.13
N GLY A 126 -54.13 -4.04 4.88
CA GLY A 126 -54.89 -3.32 5.92
C GLY A 126 -54.07 -2.64 7.04
N GLU A 127 -53.56 -1.44 6.73
CA GLU A 127 -53.38 -0.22 7.57
C GLU A 127 -53.08 -0.26 9.10
N VAL A 128 -51.98 0.45 9.43
CA VAL A 128 -51.72 1.40 10.54
C VAL A 128 -51.62 0.85 11.98
N GLN A 129 -50.41 0.90 12.58
CA GLN A 129 -50.02 1.87 13.63
C GLN A 129 -48.59 1.60 14.17
N GLU A 130 -47.69 2.59 14.02
CA GLU A 130 -46.35 2.71 14.65
C GLU A 130 -46.46 2.87 16.18
N PRO A 131 -45.48 2.41 16.99
CA PRO A 131 -44.35 3.29 17.32
C PRO A 131 -42.96 2.64 17.55
N ILE A 132 -41.95 3.30 16.95
CA ILE A 132 -40.62 3.62 17.52
C ILE A 132 -39.69 2.43 17.79
N GLY A 133 -39.01 1.99 16.73
CA GLY A 133 -37.74 1.23 16.80
C GLY A 133 -36.54 2.18 16.80
N GLN A 134 -35.60 1.94 17.72
CA GLN A 134 -34.37 2.71 17.91
C GLN A 134 -33.31 2.33 16.87
N ASP A 135 -33.29 3.05 15.75
CA ASP A 135 -32.12 3.10 14.86
C ASP A 135 -31.30 4.36 15.17
N ASN A 136 -30.44 4.26 16.18
CA ASN A 136 -29.38 5.23 16.40
C ASN A 136 -28.22 4.91 15.45
N LEU A 137 -28.27 5.45 14.23
CA LEU A 137 -27.05 5.73 13.48
C LEU A 137 -26.32 6.90 14.13
N PRO A 138 -25.05 6.76 14.57
CA PRO A 138 -24.22 7.92 14.83
C PRO A 138 -23.85 8.55 13.49
N VAL A 139 -24.54 9.66 13.21
CA VAL A 139 -24.05 10.86 12.52
C VAL A 139 -22.52 10.87 12.43
N CYS A 140 -22.00 10.97 11.20
CA CYS A 140 -20.59 11.22 10.93
C CYS A 140 -20.09 12.37 11.82
N ARG A 141 -19.31 12.03 12.84
CA ARG A 141 -18.70 13.01 13.73
C ARG A 141 -17.54 13.64 12.98
N GLU A 142 -17.84 14.80 12.42
CA GLU A 142 -16.92 15.85 12.00
C GLU A 142 -15.68 15.86 12.90
N PHE A 143 -14.53 15.56 12.30
CA PHE A 143 -13.25 15.75 12.94
C PHE A 143 -12.96 17.25 12.87
N THR A 144 -13.30 18.00 13.93
CA THR A 144 -12.81 19.36 14.11
C THR A 144 -11.30 19.26 14.28
N THR A 145 -10.60 19.46 13.17
CA THR A 145 -9.15 19.51 13.14
C THR A 145 -8.76 20.91 13.58
N ASP A 146 -8.45 21.04 14.86
CA ASP A 146 -7.82 22.24 15.40
C ASP A 146 -6.37 22.22 14.92
N SER A 147 -6.13 22.73 13.71
CA SER A 147 -4.79 22.99 13.20
C SER A 147 -4.84 24.23 12.36
N SER A 148 -4.15 25.26 12.85
CA SER A 148 -3.84 26.49 12.15
C SER A 148 -3.00 26.17 10.91
N SER A 149 -3.64 25.79 9.81
CA SER A 149 -3.08 25.94 8.48
C SER A 149 -3.76 27.16 7.88
N GLN A 150 -3.03 28.27 7.88
CA GLN A 150 -3.30 29.39 7.00
C GLN A 150 -3.10 28.86 5.56
N ALA A 151 -4.11 28.16 5.04
CA ALA A 151 -4.24 27.93 3.62
C ALA A 151 -4.60 29.30 3.05
N GLU A 152 -3.58 30.07 2.67
CA GLU A 152 -3.75 31.17 1.74
C GLU A 152 -4.25 30.54 0.45
N ASP A 153 -5.57 30.48 0.31
CA ASP A 153 -6.22 30.12 -0.94
C ASP A 153 -5.68 31.08 -2.00
N LEU A 154 -4.78 30.57 -2.86
CA LEU A 154 -4.23 31.34 -3.97
C LEU A 154 -5.41 31.82 -4.82
N THR A 155 -5.53 33.13 -4.94
CA THR A 155 -6.58 33.71 -5.77
C THR A 155 -6.35 33.33 -7.22
N THR A 156 -7.42 33.15 -7.99
CA THR A 156 -7.35 32.82 -9.42
C THR A 156 -6.41 33.77 -10.19
N GLN A 157 -6.33 35.03 -9.76
CA GLN A 157 -5.44 36.02 -10.36
C GLN A 157 -3.96 35.70 -10.13
N GLN A 158 -3.57 35.28 -8.93
CA GLN A 158 -2.18 34.88 -8.63
C GLN A 158 -1.75 33.67 -9.45
N ILE A 159 -2.66 32.73 -9.69
CA ILE A 159 -2.40 31.57 -10.55
C ILE A 159 -2.19 32.00 -12.01
N ILE A 160 -3.04 32.91 -12.52
CA ILE A 160 -2.92 33.46 -13.88
C ILE A 160 -1.63 34.26 -14.05
N ASP A 161 -1.25 35.07 -13.06
CA ASP A 161 -0.04 35.89 -13.10
C ASP A 161 1.24 35.03 -13.14
N VAL A 162 1.27 33.91 -12.42
CA VAL A 162 2.39 32.95 -12.49
C VAL A 162 2.48 32.29 -13.87
N VAL A 163 1.34 31.93 -14.46
CA VAL A 163 1.29 31.33 -15.80
C VAL A 163 1.80 32.31 -16.87
N ASN A 164 1.39 33.58 -16.79
CA ASN A 164 1.88 34.64 -17.69
C ASN A 164 3.35 35.02 -17.42
N SER A 165 3.92 34.66 -16.26
CA SER A 165 5.36 34.80 -16.02
C SER A 165 6.18 33.67 -16.66
N MET A 166 5.53 32.62 -17.16
CA MET A 166 6.17 31.39 -17.65
C MET A 166 6.11 31.26 -19.18
N GLU A 167 5.70 32.31 -19.89
CA GLU A 167 5.84 32.43 -21.35
C GLU A 167 7.33 32.56 -21.70
N TRP A 168 7.98 31.40 -21.69
CA TRP A 168 9.34 31.16 -22.10
C TRP A 168 9.43 31.29 -23.63
N GLU A 169 9.91 32.43 -24.11
CA GLU A 169 10.49 32.50 -25.43
C GLU A 169 11.85 31.79 -25.38
N ASP A 170 11.88 30.46 -25.41
CA ASP A 170 13.17 29.76 -25.58
C ASP A 170 13.08 28.45 -26.36
N ASN A 171 12.34 28.44 -27.48
CA ASN A 171 12.33 27.32 -28.42
C ASN A 171 13.72 27.01 -29.06
N GLU A 172 14.84 27.54 -28.56
CA GLU A 172 16.20 27.22 -28.99
C GLU A 172 16.64 25.79 -28.68
N TRP A 173 15.93 25.05 -27.81
CA TRP A 173 16.25 23.65 -27.53
C TRP A 173 15.93 22.69 -28.69
N MET A 174 15.23 23.17 -29.73
CA MET A 174 14.86 22.37 -30.92
C MET A 174 15.75 22.65 -32.15
N SER A 175 16.76 23.52 -32.06
CA SER A 175 17.56 23.92 -33.25
C SER A 175 18.92 23.22 -33.38
N PHE A 176 19.27 22.27 -32.51
CA PHE A 176 20.48 21.45 -32.68
C PHE A 176 20.13 20.07 -33.25
N THR A 177 20.16 19.93 -34.57
CA THR A 177 20.79 18.82 -35.35
C THR A 177 20.20 18.69 -36.75
N THR A 178 20.78 19.40 -37.72
CA THR A 178 21.16 18.85 -39.03
C THR A 178 22.25 19.74 -39.63
N ILE A 179 23.45 19.68 -39.07
CA ILE A 179 24.67 19.98 -39.84
C ILE A 179 25.19 18.61 -40.26
N GLN A 180 24.70 18.16 -41.42
CA GLN A 180 25.25 16.99 -42.10
C GLN A 180 26.54 17.46 -42.77
N ASP A 181 27.66 17.12 -42.14
CA ASP A 181 28.99 17.37 -42.67
C ASP A 181 29.41 16.29 -43.70
N GLU A 182 30.32 16.71 -44.56
CA GLU A 182 30.76 16.27 -45.89
C GLU A 182 31.10 14.77 -46.12
N VAL A 183 31.01 14.30 -47.39
CA VAL A 183 32.10 14.25 -48.42
C VAL A 183 31.51 13.91 -49.80
#